data_AF-A0A527ZCM8-F1
#
_entry.id   AF-A0A527ZCM8-F1
#
_cell.length_a   1.000
_cell.length_b   1.000
_cell.length_c   1.000
_cell.angle_alpha   90.00
_cell.angle_beta   90.00
_cell.angle_gamma   90.00
#
_symmetry.space_group_name_H-M   'P 1'
#
loop_
_entity.id
_entity.type
_entity.pdbx_description
1 polymer ?
#
loop_
_entity_poly.entity_id
_entity_poly.type
_entity_poly.pdbx_seq_one_letter_code
_entity_poly.pdbx_strand_id
1 'polypeptide(L)' 'MMSLPKLVIFDCDGVLVDTENLANRRLAEWLSAAGYPASFEYCRKNFSGRSMVSVQKEVEATGVSLGAD' A
#
# COMPACT_ATOMS: atom_id res chain seq x y z
N MET A 1 -35.37 17.62 2.17
CA MET A 1 -34.14 18.35 1.86
C MET A 1 -33.04 17.81 2.76
N MET A 2 -31.95 17.24 2.24
CA MET A 2 -30.82 16.84 3.10
C MET A 2 -30.05 18.11 3.48
N SER A 3 -29.78 18.31 4.78
CA SER A 3 -28.92 19.40 5.24
C SER A 3 -27.45 19.06 4.99
N LEU A 4 -26.68 20.03 4.50
CA LEU A 4 -25.24 19.86 4.32
C LEU A 4 -24.50 19.79 5.67
N PRO A 5 -23.38 19.04 5.74
CA PRO A 5 -22.55 18.97 6.93
C PRO A 5 -21.91 20.33 7.23
N LYS A 6 -21.79 20.68 8.52
CA LYS A 6 -21.16 21.93 8.98
C LYS A 6 -19.62 21.87 9.03
N LEU A 7 -19.04 20.66 9.00
CA LEU A 7 -17.61 20.39 9.05
C LEU A 7 -17.32 19.07 8.32
N VAL A 8 -16.19 19.02 7.61
CA VAL A 8 -15.63 17.80 7.02
C VAL A 8 -14.17 17.73 7.43
N ILE A 9 -13.75 16.57 7.96
CA ILE A 9 -12.35 16.28 8.26
C ILE A 9 -11.86 15.33 7.17
N PHE A 10 -10.77 15.70 6.51
CA PHE A 10 -10.14 14.89 5.49
C PHE A 10 -8.91 14.22 6.08
N ASP A 11 -8.71 12.97 5.70
CA ASP A 11 -7.41 12.32 5.88
C ASP A 11 -6.38 12.98 4.96
N CYS A 12 -5.10 12.83 5.28
CA CYS A 12 -4.01 13.33 4.45
C CYS A 12 -3.68 12.35 3.32
N ASP A 13 -3.31 11.13 3.68
CA ASP A 13 -2.77 10.14 2.75
C ASP A 13 -3.87 9.53 1.88
N GLY A 14 -3.66 9.52 0.56
CA GLY A 14 -4.64 9.01 -0.42
C GLY A 14 -5.89 9.89 -0.61
N VAL A 15 -6.08 10.93 0.20
CA VAL A 15 -7.22 11.86 0.12
C VAL A 15 -6.77 13.26 -0.29
N LEU A 16 -5.89 13.89 0.49
CA LEU A 16 -5.35 15.22 0.17
C LEU A 16 -4.01 15.13 -0.58
N VAL A 17 -3.24 14.05 -0.36
CA VAL A 17 -1.93 13.83 -0.95
C VAL A 17 -1.87 12.43 -1.57
N ASP A 18 -1.35 12.32 -2.79
CA ASP A 18 -1.22 11.03 -3.49
C ASP A 18 0.00 10.22 -3.01
N THR A 19 0.03 9.89 -1.73
CA THR A 19 1.09 9.08 -1.12
C THR A 19 0.87 7.57 -1.32
N GLU A 20 -0.39 7.11 -1.40
CA GLU A 20 -0.70 5.69 -1.54
C GLU A 20 -0.30 5.11 -2.91
N ASN A 21 -0.47 5.85 -4.01
CA ASN A 21 -0.05 5.34 -5.32
C ASN A 21 1.47 5.22 -5.40
N LEU A 22 2.20 6.18 -4.82
CA LEU A 22 3.65 6.13 -4.75
C LEU A 22 4.12 4.93 -3.91
N ALA A 23 3.54 4.75 -2.72
CA ALA A 23 3.86 3.63 -1.83
C ALA A 23 3.61 2.27 -2.52
N ASN A 24 2.47 2.11 -3.19
CA ASN A 24 2.14 0.85 -3.88
C ASN A 24 3.05 0.57 -5.09
N ARG A 25 3.53 1.60 -5.80
CA ARG A 25 4.53 1.42 -6.86
C ARG A 25 5.87 0.94 -6.30
N ARG A 26 6.33 1.57 -5.22
CA ARG A 26 7.57 1.17 -4.53
C ARG A 26 7.48 -0.24 -3.97
N LEU A 27 6.34 -0.60 -3.38
CA LEU A 27 6.09 -1.95 -2.90
C LEU A 27 6.15 -2.96 -4.04
N ALA A 28 5.49 -2.70 -5.18
CA ALA A 28 5.55 -3.59 -6.33
C ALA A 28 6.97 -3.78 -6.86
N GLU A 29 7.77 -2.71 -6.91
CA GLU A 29 9.19 -2.75 -7.29
C GLU A 29 10.01 -3.62 -6.32
N TRP A 30 9.87 -3.38 -5.01
CA TRP A 30 10.62 -4.11 -3.98
C TRP A 30 10.28 -5.61 -3.97
N LEU A 31 8.99 -5.95 -3.99
CA LEU A 31 8.53 -7.34 -4.03
C LEU A 31 9.01 -8.05 -5.31
N SER A 32 8.88 -7.39 -6.45
CA SER A 32 9.32 -7.96 -7.73
C SER A 32 10.82 -8.16 -7.80
N ALA A 33 11.61 -7.23 -7.25
CA ALA A 33 13.07 -7.34 -7.18
C ALA A 33 13.52 -8.54 -6.33
N ALA A 34 12.74 -8.91 -5.32
CA ALA A 34 12.98 -10.10 -4.50
C ALA A 34 12.46 -11.41 -5.12
N GLY A 35 11.86 -11.35 -6.31
CA GLY A 35 11.33 -12.54 -7.00
C GLY A 35 9.88 -12.89 -6.65
N TYR A 36 9.16 -12.00 -5.96
CA TYR A 36 7.71 -12.12 -5.76
C TYR A 36 6.97 -11.31 -6.84
N PRO A 37 6.31 -11.95 -7.82
CA PRO A 37 5.68 -11.23 -8.93
C PRO A 37 4.53 -10.35 -8.43
N ALA A 38 4.76 -9.03 -8.37
CA ALA A 38 3.78 -8.07 -7.89
C ALA A 38 3.63 -6.91 -8.88
N SER A 39 2.39 -6.62 -9.28
CA SER A 39 2.07 -5.40 -10.02
C SER A 39 1.60 -4.31 -9.06
N PHE A 40 1.60 -3.07 -9.53
CA PHE A 40 0.99 -1.94 -8.82
C PHE A 40 -0.48 -2.23 -8.44
N GLU A 41 -1.30 -2.71 -9.37
CA GLU A 41 -2.71 -3.02 -9.11
C GLU A 41 -2.87 -4.17 -8.11
N TYR A 42 -1.97 -5.15 -8.15
CA TYR A 42 -1.95 -6.22 -7.16
C TYR A 42 -1.65 -5.65 -5.76
N CYS A 43 -0.62 -4.81 -5.63
CA CYS A 43 -0.27 -4.19 -4.35
C CYS A 43 -1.41 -3.32 -3.84
N ARG A 44 -1.98 -2.47 -4.70
CA ARG A 44 -3.10 -1.59 -4.32
C ARG A 44 -4.32 -2.39 -3.85
N LYS A 45 -4.61 -3.52 -4.50
CA LYS A 45 -5.77 -4.35 -4.14
C LYS A 45 -5.57 -5.15 -2.85
N ASN A 46 -4.36 -5.66 -2.61
CA ASN A 46 -4.11 -6.63 -1.53
C ASN A 46 -3.37 -6.03 -0.32
N PHE A 47 -2.68 -4.90 -0.50
CA PHE A 47 -1.75 -4.33 0.48
C PHE A 47 -2.02 -2.87 0.87
N SER A 48 -2.89 -2.14 0.17
CA SER A 48 -3.28 -0.78 0.59
C SER A 48 -3.82 -0.75 2.01
N GLY A 49 -3.43 0.28 2.78
CA GLY A 49 -3.80 0.45 4.18
C GLY A 49 -3.10 -0.49 5.17
N ARG A 50 -2.18 -1.35 4.70
CA ARG A 50 -1.40 -2.26 5.55
C ARG A 50 -0.01 -1.67 5.82
N SER A 51 0.53 -1.97 7.00
CA SER A 51 1.92 -1.59 7.32
C SER A 51 2.90 -2.43 6.50
N MET A 52 4.02 -1.82 6.09
CA MET A 52 5.07 -2.53 5.35
C MET A 52 5.58 -3.77 6.09
N VAL A 53 5.72 -3.70 7.42
CA VAL A 53 6.10 -4.84 8.26
C VAL A 53 5.10 -6.01 8.15
N SER A 54 3.79 -5.73 8.06
CA SER A 54 2.80 -6.79 7.87
C SER A 54 2.88 -7.42 6.50
N VAL A 55 3.09 -6.61 5.44
CA VAL A 55 3.22 -7.11 4.08
C VAL A 55 4.50 -7.94 3.93
N GLN A 56 5.62 -7.45 4.47
CA GLN A 56 6.88 -8.17 4.45
C GLN A 56 6.76 -9.55 5.09
N LYS A 57 6.19 -9.63 6.30
CA LYS A 57 5.97 -10.92 6.98
C LYS A 57 5.11 -11.89 6.17
N GLU A 58 4.07 -11.39 5.51
CA GLU A 58 3.20 -12.22 4.67
C GLU A 58 3.94 -12.76 3.44
N VAL A 59 4.69 -11.91 2.75
CA VAL A 59 5.45 -12.32 1.57
C VAL A 59 6.59 -13.26 1.97
N GLU A 60 7.28 -13.00 3.08
CA GLU A 60 8.34 -13.88 3.58
C GLU A 60 7.84 -15.28 3.98
N ALA A 61 6.59 -15.38 4.43
CA ALA A 61 5.94 -16.67 4.68
C ALA A 61 5.74 -17.51 3.40
N THR A 62 5.86 -16.91 2.20
CA THR A 62 5.84 -17.64 0.92
C THR A 62 7.20 -18.22 0.53
N GLY A 63 8.24 -17.95 1.32
CA GLY A 63 9.62 -18.40 1.08
C GLY A 63 10.49 -17.38 0.32
N VAL A 64 9.95 -16.20 -0.02
CA VAL A 64 10.71 -15.09 -0.63
C VAL A 64 11.40 -14.27 0.47
N SER A 65 12.69 -13.95 0.34
CA SER A 65 13.38 -13.08 1.29
C SER A 65 13.42 -11.65 0.77
N LEU A 66 12.77 -10.70 1.45
CA LEU A 66 12.73 -9.30 1.03
C LEU A 66 13.94 -8.48 1.52
N GLY A 67 14.61 -8.91 2.59
CA GLY A 67 15.72 -8.16 3.18
C GLY A 67 15.25 -6.92 3.95
N ALA A 68 16.16 -5.97 4.18
CA ALA A 68 15.76 -4.66 4.67
C ALA A 68 15.17 -3.84 3.50
N ASP A 69 14.11 -3.11 3.78
CA ASP A 69 13.59 -2.03 2.90
C ASP A 69 14.59 -0.86 2.86
#